data_AF-A0A258IHW3-F1
#
_entry.id   AF-A0A258IHW3-F1
#
_cell.length_a   1.000
_cell.length_b   1.000
_cell.length_c   1.000
_cell.angle_alpha   90.00
_cell.angle_beta   90.00
_cell.angle_gamma   90.00
#
_symmetry.space_group_name_H-M   'P 1'
#
loop_
_entity.id
_entity.type
_entity.pdbx_description
1 polymer ?
#
loop_
_entity_poly.entity_id
_entity_poly.type
_entity_poly.pdbx_seq_one_letter_code
_entity_poly.pdbx_strand_id
1 'polypeptide(L)'
;MVKRKDPNNTEFDFFIPLMHDVPLKDQRETMERPFFSLQKRKRLKPIEYESPNNDVWVKVEAMPAYGMATIWDADILVWAAAVLNHMKVQG
;
A
#
# COMPACT_ATOMS: atom_id res chain seq x y z
N MET A 1 37.24 13.17 14.59
CA MET A 1 36.26 13.44 13.51
C MET A 1 34.90 13.63 14.14
N VAL A 2 34.37 14.85 14.13
CA VAL A 2 33.05 15.18 14.67
C VAL A 2 32.01 14.69 13.67
N LYS A 3 31.12 13.77 14.07
CA LYS A 3 29.97 13.38 13.25
C LYS A 3 29.10 14.63 13.05
N ARG A 4 29.04 15.13 11.81
CA ARG A 4 28.07 16.16 11.43
C ARG A 4 26.68 15.55 11.64
N LYS A 5 25.86 16.21 12.47
CA LYS A 5 24.45 15.88 12.63
C LYS A 5 23.74 16.49 11.43
N ASP A 6 23.28 15.65 10.50
CA ASP A 6 22.53 16.10 9.34
C ASP A 6 21.23 16.80 9.80
N PRO A 7 20.98 18.05 9.37
CA PRO A 7 19.81 18.81 9.80
C PRO A 7 18.48 18.26 9.25
N ASN A 8 18.53 17.27 8.36
CA ASN A 8 17.38 16.57 7.79
C ASN A 8 17.09 15.21 8.44
N ASN A 9 17.63 14.90 9.63
CA ASN A 9 17.33 13.65 10.35
C ASN A 9 15.90 13.60 10.93
N THR A 10 14.96 14.28 10.28
CA THR A 10 13.51 14.17 10.45
C THR A 10 12.89 13.21 9.41
N GLU A 11 13.69 12.71 8.45
CA GLU A 11 13.27 11.65 7.55
C GLU A 11 13.14 10.33 8.34
N PHE A 12 11.89 9.89 8.50
CA PHE A 12 11.57 8.65 9.17
C PHE A 12 12.08 7.46 8.35
N ASP A 13 12.83 6.57 8.99
CA ASP A 13 13.30 5.36 8.35
C ASP A 13 12.16 4.33 8.28
N PHE A 14 11.47 4.29 7.13
CA PHE A 14 10.39 3.33 6.85
C PHE A 14 10.85 1.87 6.93
N PHE A 15 12.16 1.60 6.92
CA PHE A 15 12.68 0.24 6.90
C PHE A 15 13.04 -0.30 8.29
N ILE A 16 12.89 0.50 9.36
CA ILE A 16 13.03 0.04 10.74
C ILE A 16 11.65 -0.43 11.25
N PRO A 17 11.46 -1.73 11.54
CA PRO A 17 10.15 -2.25 11.90
C PRO A 17 9.77 -1.82 13.32
N LEU A 18 8.99 -0.74 13.46
CA LEU A 18 8.17 -0.48 14.65
C LEU A 18 6.90 -1.33 14.56
N MET A 19 7.04 -2.67 14.54
CA MET A 19 5.90 -3.60 14.40
C MET A 19 5.12 -3.83 15.71
N HIS A 20 5.09 -2.86 16.63
CA HIS A 20 4.42 -3.09 17.91
C HIS A 20 2.95 -2.64 17.94
N ASP A 21 2.57 -1.63 17.14
CA ASP A 21 1.21 -1.07 17.16
C ASP A 21 0.75 -0.66 15.75
N VAL A 22 0.59 -1.63 14.85
CA VAL A 22 -0.04 -1.38 13.55
C VAL A 22 -1.55 -1.50 13.76
N PRO A 23 -2.33 -0.39 13.79
CA PRO A 23 -3.78 -0.49 13.83
C PRO A 23 -4.28 -1.28 12.63
N LEU A 24 -5.14 -2.28 12.91
CA LEU A 24 -5.85 -3.05 11.89
C LEU A 24 -6.85 -2.11 11.20
N LYS A 25 -6.39 -1.38 10.19
CA LYS A 25 -7.29 -0.55 9.37
C LYS A 25 -8.11 -1.47 8.48
N ASP A 26 -9.42 -1.24 8.47
CA ASP A 26 -10.34 -2.01 7.65
C ASP A 26 -10.05 -1.72 6.16
N GLN A 27 -9.64 -2.75 5.42
CA GLN A 27 -9.34 -2.68 3.98
C GLN A 27 -10.61 -2.59 3.12
N ARG A 28 -11.81 -2.49 3.71
CA ARG A 28 -13.09 -2.54 2.99
C ARG A 28 -13.13 -1.68 1.71
N GLU A 29 -12.74 -0.41 1.76
CA GLU A 29 -12.80 0.45 0.56
C GLU A 29 -11.82 0.01 -0.56
N THR A 30 -10.64 -0.49 -0.20
CA THR A 30 -9.70 -1.07 -1.18
C THR A 30 -10.19 -2.43 -1.70
N MET A 31 -11.03 -3.12 -0.92
CA MET A 31 -11.65 -4.38 -1.30
C MET A 31 -12.95 -4.19 -2.11
N GLU A 32 -13.56 -3.00 -2.06
CA GLU A 32 -14.72 -2.65 -2.88
C GLU A 32 -14.38 -2.59 -4.36
N ARG A 33 -13.12 -2.29 -4.71
CA ARG A 33 -12.67 -2.17 -6.11
C ARG A 33 -11.30 -2.84 -6.30
N PRO A 34 -11.17 -3.78 -7.24
CA PRO A 34 -9.97 -4.60 -7.34
C PRO A 34 -8.81 -3.84 -8.01
N PHE A 35 -7.95 -3.22 -7.20
CA PHE A 35 -6.72 -2.57 -7.67
C PHE A 35 -5.49 -3.50 -7.66
N PHE A 36 -5.52 -4.54 -6.83
CA PHE A 36 -4.42 -5.48 -6.64
C PHE A 36 -4.79 -6.87 -7.14
N SER A 37 -3.79 -7.64 -7.56
CA SER A 37 -3.94 -9.07 -7.74
C SER A 37 -3.95 -9.76 -6.38
N LEU A 38 -4.98 -10.55 -6.12
CA LEU A 38 -5.02 -11.44 -4.95
C LEU A 38 -4.00 -12.58 -5.03
N GLN A 39 -3.37 -12.79 -6.20
CA GLN A 39 -2.36 -13.81 -6.38
C GLN A 39 -0.99 -13.28 -5.92
N LYS A 40 -0.20 -14.16 -5.29
CA LYS A 40 1.18 -13.87 -4.89
C LYS A 40 2.19 -13.91 -6.04
N ARG A 41 1.76 -14.34 -7.23
CA ARG A 41 2.60 -14.52 -8.42
C ARG A 41 2.34 -13.41 -9.42
N LYS A 42 3.32 -13.19 -10.29
CA LYS A 42 3.23 -12.24 -11.41
C LYS A 42 1.98 -12.53 -12.24
N ARG A 43 1.05 -11.58 -12.25
CA ARG A 43 -0.13 -11.58 -13.10
C ARG A 43 0.02 -10.51 -14.18
N LEU A 44 -0.18 -10.91 -15.44
CA LEU A 44 -0.16 -10.02 -16.60
C LEU A 44 -1.55 -9.80 -17.20
N LYS A 45 -2.50 -10.69 -16.91
CA LYS A 45 -3.88 -10.54 -17.37
C LYS A 45 -4.52 -9.33 -16.69
N PRO A 46 -5.06 -8.35 -17.44
CA PRO A 46 -5.72 -7.19 -16.86
C PRO A 46 -6.84 -7.56 -15.89
N ILE A 47 -7.14 -6.66 -14.96
CA ILE A 47 -8.39 -6.67 -14.21
C ILE A 47 -9.33 -5.72 -14.93
N GLU A 48 -10.53 -6.20 -15.23
CA GLU A 48 -11.66 -5.39 -15.65
C GLU A 48 -12.77 -5.64 -14.64
N TYR A 49 -13.24 -4.57 -14.02
CA TYR A 49 -14.28 -4.60 -13.01
C TYR A 49 -15.30 -3.50 -13.33
N GLU A 50 -16.56 -3.89 -13.27
CA GLU A 50 -17.69 -2.99 -13.33
C GLU A 50 -18.47 -3.14 -12.02
N SER A 51 -18.86 -2.02 -11.42
CA SER A 51 -19.63 -2.06 -10.17
C SER A 51 -20.99 -2.72 -10.42
N PRO A 52 -21.60 -3.38 -9.42
CA PRO A 52 -22.90 -4.03 -9.59
C PRO A 52 -24.02 -3.10 -10.07
N ASN A 53 -23.85 -1.79 -9.87
CA ASN A 53 -24.80 -0.74 -10.28
C ASN A 53 -24.40 -0.07 -11.61
N ASN A 54 -23.35 -0.55 -12.28
CA ASN A 54 -22.74 0.01 -13.50
C ASN A 54 -22.35 1.50 -13.43
N ASP A 55 -22.17 2.02 -12.23
CA ASP A 55 -21.79 3.43 -12.01
C ASP A 55 -20.27 3.65 -12.16
N VAL A 56 -19.49 2.59 -11.96
CA VAL A 56 -18.03 2.68 -11.95
C VAL A 56 -17.42 1.52 -12.72
N TRP A 57 -16.50 1.87 -13.62
CA TRP A 57 -15.67 0.93 -14.33
C TRP A 57 -14.19 1.14 -13.99
N VAL A 58 -13.48 0.04 -13.71
CA VAL A 58 -12.06 0.03 -13.37
C VAL A 58 -11.34 -0.97 -14.25
N LYS A 59 -10.31 -0.49 -14.95
CA LYS A 59 -9.36 -1.32 -15.69
C LYS A 59 -7.97 -1.17 -15.10
N VAL A 60 -7.36 -2.29 -14.72
CA VAL A 60 -5.99 -2.32 -14.21
C VAL A 60 -5.12 -3.12 -15.17
N GLU A 61 -4.15 -2.45 -15.76
CA GLU A 61 -3.20 -3.05 -16.69
C GLU A 61 -1.85 -3.30 -16.00
N ALA A 62 -1.22 -4.41 -16.39
CA ALA A 62 0.05 -4.84 -15.83
C ALA A 62 1.22 -4.38 -16.71
N MET A 63 2.35 -4.02 -16.10
CA MET A 63 3.59 -3.82 -16.84
C MET A 63 4.17 -5.18 -17.25
N PRO A 64 4.56 -5.41 -18.53
CA PRO A 64 5.08 -6.71 -18.97
C PRO A 64 6.31 -7.21 -18.19
N ALA A 65 7.18 -6.29 -17.75
CA ALA A 65 8.37 -6.60 -16.98
C ALA A 65 8.06 -7.13 -15.57
N TYR A 66 7.14 -6.46 -14.85
CA TYR A 66 6.94 -6.67 -13.41
C TYR A 66 5.61 -7.34 -13.05
N GLY A 67 4.61 -7.24 -13.91
CA GLY A 67 3.24 -7.63 -13.59
C GLY A 67 2.45 -6.49 -12.98
N MET A 68 1.24 -6.81 -12.51
CA MET A 68 0.47 -5.90 -11.68
C MET A 68 0.83 -6.04 -10.20
N ALA A 69 0.50 -5.01 -9.42
CA ALA A 69 0.61 -5.04 -7.97
C ALA A 69 -0.19 -6.22 -7.38
N THR A 70 0.38 -6.90 -6.41
CA THR A 70 -0.12 -8.11 -5.76
C THR A 70 -0.59 -7.83 -4.34
N ILE A 71 -1.07 -8.87 -3.67
CA ILE A 71 -1.45 -8.81 -2.26
C ILE A 71 -0.28 -8.38 -1.34
N TRP A 72 0.98 -8.65 -1.74
CA TRP A 72 2.15 -8.19 -0.99
C TRP A 72 2.28 -6.66 -0.98
N ASP A 73 1.98 -6.04 -2.11
CA ASP A 73 2.00 -4.58 -2.23
C ASP A 73 0.86 -3.95 -1.41
N ALA A 74 -0.30 -4.64 -1.36
CA ALA A 74 -1.43 -4.22 -0.52
C ALA A 74 -1.10 -4.26 0.97
N ASP A 75 -0.40 -5.30 1.44
CA ASP A 75 0.05 -5.41 2.84
C ASP A 75 0.98 -4.25 3.23
N ILE A 76 1.91 -3.88 2.33
CA ILE A 76 2.80 -2.72 2.52
C ILE A 76 2.00 -1.43 2.64
N LEU A 77 1.00 -1.22 1.77
CA LEU A 77 0.19 0.00 1.81
C LEU A 77 -0.66 0.10 3.07
N VAL A 78 -1.20 -1.01 3.57
CA VAL A 78 -1.92 -1.02 4.85
C VAL A 78 -1.01 -0.65 6.00
N TRP A 79 0.18 -1.24 6.05
CA TRP A 79 1.17 -0.89 7.06
C TRP A 79 1.54 0.60 6.99
N ALA A 80 1.85 1.13 5.81
CA ALA A 80 2.21 2.54 5.64
C ALA A 80 1.07 3.48 6.05
N ALA A 81 -0.17 3.16 5.67
CA ALA A 81 -1.34 3.95 6.06
C ALA A 81 -1.57 3.91 7.57
N ALA A 82 -1.33 2.78 8.22
CA ALA A 82 -1.43 2.62 9.66
C ALA A 82 -0.38 3.46 10.41
N VAL A 83 0.88 3.47 9.93
CA VAL A 83 1.95 4.32 10.47
C VAL A 83 1.61 5.82 10.35
N LEU A 84 1.17 6.26 9.17
CA LEU A 84 0.78 7.66 8.94
C LEU A 84 -0.39 8.08 9.84
N ASN A 85 -1.38 7.20 10.01
CA ASN A 85 -2.50 7.45 10.91
C ASN A 85 -2.05 7.54 12.37
N HIS A 86 -1.18 6.64 12.83
CA HIS A 86 -0.64 6.69 14.19
C HIS A 86 0.08 8.01 14.45
N MET A 87 0.89 8.48 13.51
CA MET A 87 1.56 9.80 13.61
C MET A 87 0.57 10.96 13.71
N LYS A 88 -0.51 10.92 12.92
CA LYS A 88 -1.56 11.96 12.97
C LYS A 88 -2.29 12.01 14.32
N VAL A 89 -2.43 10.89 15.02
CA VAL A 89 -3.11 10.82 16.33
C VAL A 89 -2.21 11.30 17.47
N GLN A 90 -0.89 11.19 17.33
CA GLN A 90 0.10 11.55 18.35
C GLN A 90 0.57 13.03 18.27
N GLY A 91 0.22 13.75 17.21
CA GLY A 91 0.48 15.19 17.03
C GLY A 91 -0.76 16.03 17.31
#